data_AF-A0A5D3DBZ3-F1
#
_entry.id   AF-A0A5D3DBZ3-F1
#
_cell.length_a   1.000
_cell.length_b   1.000
_cell.length_c   1.000
_cell.angle_alpha   90.00
_cell.angle_beta   90.00
_cell.angle_gamma   90.00
#
_symmetry.space_group_name_H-M   'P 1'
#
loop_
_entity.id
_entity.type
_entity.pdbx_description
1 polymer ?
#
loop_
_entity_poly.entity_id
_entity_poly.type
_entity_poly.pdbx_seq_one_letter_code
_entity_poly.pdbx_strand_id
1 'polypeptide(L)'
;MRVSHEMYKSCNVSRPIETHTSGNDSITIQTRGHHFFLCGVPGHCQAGQKVDINVQRLTSTAAAPEPSALASPSVPIAHTPTAPAPKAAASRVGAGFALLLLLGFSVIAIGVVA
;
A
#
# COMPACT_ATOMS: atom_id res chain seq x y z
N MET A 1 -16.58 -14.02 -3.34
CA MET A 1 -16.88 -14.47 -4.72
C MET A 1 -16.63 -13.33 -5.70
N ARG A 2 -16.28 -13.63 -6.95
CA ARG A 2 -16.18 -12.68 -8.07
C ARG A 2 -17.51 -12.63 -8.83
N VAL A 3 -17.95 -11.43 -9.20
CA VAL A 3 -19.26 -11.21 -9.85
C VAL A 3 -19.19 -10.19 -10.98
N SER A 4 -20.27 -10.08 -11.76
CA SER A 4 -20.43 -8.98 -12.72
C SER A 4 -20.76 -7.66 -12.00
N HIS A 5 -20.62 -6.54 -12.70
CA HIS A 5 -20.99 -5.22 -12.19
C HIS A 5 -22.47 -5.14 -11.78
N GLU A 6 -23.37 -5.73 -12.58
CA GLU A 6 -24.80 -5.78 -12.29
C GLU A 6 -25.07 -6.53 -10.97
N MET A 7 -24.51 -7.73 -10.84
CA MET A 7 -24.64 -8.54 -9.64
C MET A 7 -24.04 -7.86 -8.41
N TYR A 8 -22.92 -7.15 -8.58
CA TYR A 8 -22.33 -6.34 -7.53
C TYR A 8 -23.29 -5.27 -7.03
N LYS A 9 -23.92 -4.51 -7.95
CA LYS A 9 -24.88 -3.45 -7.60
C LYS A 9 -26.10 -4.01 -6.88
N SER A 10 -26.65 -5.12 -7.36
CA SER A 10 -27.87 -5.70 -6.81
C SER A 10 -27.64 -6.68 -5.65
N CYS A 11 -26.39 -6.94 -5.24
CA CYS A 11 -26.04 -8.03 -4.33
C CYS A 11 -26.61 -9.40 -4.77
N ASN A 12 -26.64 -9.66 -6.08
CA ASN A 12 -27.08 -10.95 -6.61
C ASN A 12 -25.94 -11.97 -6.47
N VAL A 13 -26.24 -13.09 -5.81
CA VAL A 13 -25.29 -14.18 -5.49
C VAL A 13 -25.62 -15.48 -6.24
N SER A 14 -26.61 -15.47 -7.14
CA SER A 14 -27.18 -16.67 -7.74
C SER A 14 -26.23 -17.38 -8.70
N ARG A 15 -25.36 -16.62 -9.38
CA ARG A 15 -24.43 -17.19 -10.38
C ARG A 15 -23.10 -16.42 -10.41
N PRO A 16 -22.25 -16.58 -9.38
CA PRO A 16 -20.95 -15.92 -9.36
C PRO A 16 -20.08 -16.40 -10.53
N ILE A 17 -19.15 -15.54 -10.95
CA ILE A 17 -18.11 -15.91 -11.92
C ILE A 17 -17.15 -16.92 -11.28
N GLU A 18 -16.82 -16.70 -10.00
CA GLU A 18 -15.93 -17.56 -9.22
C GLU A 18 -16.24 -17.46 -7.73
N THR A 19 -16.10 -18.56 -7.00
CA THR A 19 -16.34 -18.63 -5.55
C THR A 19 -15.08 -19.09 -4.83
N HIS A 20 -14.73 -18.39 -3.76
CA HIS A 20 -13.59 -18.71 -2.90
C HIS A 20 -14.10 -18.82 -1.46
N THR A 21 -13.64 -19.85 -0.74
CA THR A 21 -14.15 -20.21 0.60
C THR A 21 -13.06 -20.77 1.51
N SER A 22 -11.78 -20.60 1.19
CA SER A 22 -10.71 -21.17 2.03
C SER A 22 -10.53 -20.42 3.35
N GLY A 23 -11.06 -19.19 3.44
CA GLY A 23 -10.86 -18.28 4.57
C GLY A 23 -9.53 -17.53 4.54
N ASN A 24 -8.62 -17.92 3.62
CA ASN A 24 -7.35 -17.24 3.36
C ASN A 24 -7.09 -17.21 1.84
N ASP A 25 -8.05 -16.66 1.09
CA ASP A 25 -8.05 -16.67 -0.36
C ASP A 25 -7.04 -15.65 -0.93
N SER A 26 -6.19 -16.08 -1.87
CA SER A 26 -5.30 -15.21 -2.64
C SER A 26 -5.78 -15.14 -4.10
N ILE A 27 -6.11 -13.94 -4.57
CA ILE A 27 -6.70 -13.71 -5.89
C ILE A 27 -5.76 -12.81 -6.71
N THR A 28 -5.21 -13.35 -7.79
CA THR A 28 -4.36 -12.58 -8.71
C THR A 28 -5.20 -11.92 -9.79
N ILE A 29 -5.16 -10.59 -9.90
CA ILE A 29 -5.87 -9.82 -10.94
C ILE A 29 -4.89 -9.48 -12.07
N GLN A 30 -5.06 -10.15 -13.22
CA GLN A 30 -4.13 -10.04 -14.35
C GLN A 30 -4.56 -9.00 -15.41
N THR A 31 -5.80 -8.52 -15.35
CA THR A 31 -6.37 -7.63 -16.36
C THR A 31 -6.66 -6.26 -15.77
N ARG A 32 -6.75 -5.27 -16.65
CA ARG A 32 -7.07 -3.89 -16.27
C ARG A 32 -8.57 -3.71 -16.13
N GLY A 33 -8.97 -2.67 -15.40
CA GLY A 33 -10.35 -2.27 -15.22
C GLY A 33 -10.94 -2.76 -13.90
N HIS A 34 -12.26 -2.76 -13.83
CA HIS A 34 -13.01 -3.05 -12.61
C HIS A 34 -13.20 -4.56 -12.39
N HIS A 35 -12.88 -4.99 -11.18
CA HIS A 35 -13.09 -6.35 -10.69
C HIS A 35 -13.94 -6.30 -9.42
N PHE A 36 -15.12 -6.92 -9.49
CA PHE A 36 -16.11 -6.85 -8.41
C PHE A 36 -16.11 -8.12 -7.59
N PHE A 37 -16.04 -7.96 -6.27
CA PHE A 37 -16.14 -9.05 -5.31
C PHE A 37 -17.15 -8.73 -4.23
N LEU A 38 -17.81 -9.75 -3.71
CA LEU A 38 -18.72 -9.66 -2.57
C LEU A 38 -18.77 -10.96 -1.78
N CYS A 39 -19.33 -10.90 -0.58
CA CYS A 39 -19.66 -12.09 0.20
C CYS A 39 -21.09 -12.56 -0.10
N GLY A 40 -21.24 -13.89 -0.24
CA GLY A 40 -22.51 -14.52 -0.59
C GLY A 40 -23.42 -14.85 0.59
N VAL A 41 -22.91 -14.74 1.82
CA VAL A 41 -23.70 -15.05 3.02
C VAL A 41 -24.86 -14.05 3.10
N PRO A 42 -26.11 -14.51 3.34
CA PRO A 42 -27.27 -13.65 3.38
C PRO A 42 -27.06 -12.42 4.27
N GLY A 43 -27.35 -11.23 3.73
CA GLY A 43 -27.21 -9.95 4.44
C GLY A 43 -25.82 -9.32 4.38
N HIS A 44 -24.74 -10.09 4.14
CA HIS A 44 -23.38 -9.55 4.21
C HIS A 44 -23.09 -8.52 3.11
N CYS A 45 -23.51 -8.78 1.87
CA CYS A 45 -23.32 -7.82 0.77
C CYS A 45 -24.11 -6.53 1.00
N GLN A 46 -25.35 -6.65 1.49
CA GLN A 46 -26.21 -5.52 1.81
C GLN A 46 -25.65 -4.68 2.96
N ALA A 47 -24.98 -5.34 3.92
CA ALA A 47 -24.24 -4.71 5.01
C ALA A 47 -22.87 -4.12 4.57
N GLY A 48 -22.51 -4.20 3.28
CA GLY A 48 -21.32 -3.58 2.74
C GLY A 48 -20.11 -4.51 2.56
N GLN A 49 -20.24 -5.83 2.79
CA GLN A 49 -19.16 -6.79 2.52
C GLN A 49 -19.01 -7.06 1.01
N LYS A 50 -18.51 -6.04 0.31
CA LYS A 50 -18.30 -5.99 -1.14
C LYS A 50 -17.18 -5.00 -1.48
N VAL A 51 -16.41 -5.27 -2.53
CA VAL A 51 -15.31 -4.41 -2.99
C VAL A 51 -15.27 -4.35 -4.52
N ASP A 52 -15.04 -3.14 -5.04
CA ASP A 52 -14.70 -2.88 -6.44
C ASP A 52 -13.21 -2.54 -6.50
N ILE A 53 -12.46 -3.32 -7.27
CA ILE A 53 -11.04 -3.12 -7.49
C ILE A 53 -10.83 -2.62 -8.91
N ASN A 54 -10.39 -1.36 -9.06
CA ASN A 54 -10.03 -0.79 -10.35
C ASN A 54 -8.52 -0.88 -10.59
N VAL A 55 -8.10 -1.81 -11.46
CA VAL A 55 -6.69 -1.95 -11.85
C VAL A 55 -6.35 -0.97 -12.97
N GLN A 56 -5.58 0.06 -12.61
CA GLN A 56 -5.20 1.14 -13.52
C GLN A 56 -4.08 0.73 -14.50
N ARG A 57 -3.98 1.47 -15.61
CA ARG A 57 -2.79 1.42 -16.47
C ARG A 57 -1.65 2.13 -15.73
N LEU A 58 -0.51 1.44 -15.58
CA LEU A 58 0.74 2.13 -15.28
C LEU A 58 1.08 3.03 -16.48
N THR A 59 0.78 4.31 -16.38
CA THR A 59 1.33 5.30 -17.30
C THR A 59 2.77 5.53 -16.90
N SER A 60 3.70 4.81 -17.55
CA SER A 60 5.11 5.20 -17.50
C SER A 60 5.26 6.48 -18.32
N THR A 61 4.96 7.61 -17.69
CA THR A 61 5.37 8.94 -18.15
C THR A 61 6.43 9.45 -17.18
N ALA A 62 7.56 8.75 -17.14
CA ALA A 62 8.84 9.42 -16.96
C ALA A 62 9.43 9.58 -18.36
N ALA A 63 9.01 10.63 -19.08
CA ALA A 63 9.85 11.14 -20.15
C ALA A 63 11.18 11.52 -19.49
N ALA A 64 12.23 10.76 -19.76
CA ALA A 64 13.57 11.18 -19.39
C ALA A 64 13.79 12.58 -20.00
N PRO A 65 14.31 13.58 -19.26
CA PRO A 65 14.70 14.83 -19.89
C PRO A 65 15.73 14.51 -20.97
N GLU A 66 15.37 14.76 -22.22
CA GLU A 66 16.25 14.67 -23.36
C GLU A 66 17.45 15.60 -23.10
N PRO A 67 18.71 15.13 -23.21
CA PRO A 67 19.85 15.98 -22.98
C PRO A 67 19.95 17.02 -24.10
N SER A 68 19.62 18.27 -23.79
CA SER A 68 19.89 19.41 -24.67
C SER A 68 21.40 19.50 -24.93
N ALA A 69 21.82 19.08 -26.11
CA ALA A 69 23.15 19.39 -26.65
C ALA A 69 23.15 20.86 -27.08
N LEU A 70 23.57 21.76 -26.19
CA LEU A 70 23.94 23.13 -26.54
C LEU A 70 25.44 23.31 -26.39
N ALA A 71 26.01 23.89 -27.44
CA ALA A 71 27.42 23.98 -27.74
C ALA A 71 28.24 24.67 -26.63
N SER A 72 29.46 24.18 -26.48
CA SER A 72 30.53 24.71 -25.62
C SER A 72 31.01 26.09 -26.10
N PRO A 73 31.22 27.04 -25.18
CA PRO A 73 32.28 28.03 -25.32
C PRO A 73 33.30 27.86 -24.18
N SER A 74 34.53 27.52 -24.56
CA SER A 74 35.75 27.62 -23.75
C SER A 74 35.97 29.06 -23.29
N VAL A 75 36.33 29.33 -22.02
CA VAL A 75 37.56 30.01 -21.50
C VAL A 75 37.50 30.16 -19.94
N PRO A 76 38.54 30.62 -19.21
CA PRO A 76 39.73 29.94 -18.69
C PRO A 76 39.68 29.61 -17.16
N ILE A 77 40.67 28.84 -16.71
CA ILE A 77 40.93 28.45 -15.31
C ILE A 77 41.36 29.66 -14.46
N ALA A 78 40.77 29.82 -13.28
CA ALA A 78 41.32 30.62 -12.19
C ALA A 78 41.28 29.82 -10.87
N HIS A 79 42.47 29.56 -10.32
CA HIS A 79 42.71 28.88 -9.06
C HIS A 79 42.35 29.76 -7.85
N THR A 80 41.98 29.14 -6.72
CA THR A 80 42.37 29.52 -5.33
C THR A 80 41.71 28.56 -4.30
N PRO A 81 42.24 28.45 -3.05
CA PRO A 81 42.41 27.18 -2.36
C PRO A 81 41.35 26.81 -1.30
N THR A 82 41.36 25.50 -1.03
CA THR A 82 40.82 24.69 0.07
C THR A 82 40.45 25.40 1.37
N ALA A 83 39.22 25.16 1.84
CA ALA A 83 38.83 25.29 3.24
C ALA A 83 38.25 23.94 3.74
N PRO A 84 38.68 23.42 4.91
CA PRO A 84 38.17 22.16 5.45
C PRO A 84 36.78 22.33 6.09
N ALA A 85 35.89 21.38 5.80
CA ALA A 85 34.55 21.32 6.37
C ALA A 85 34.57 20.87 7.86
N PRO A 86 33.66 21.38 8.71
CA PRO A 86 33.54 20.96 10.10
C PRO A 86 32.87 19.57 10.21
N LYS A 87 33.31 18.81 11.21
CA LYS A 87 32.82 17.46 11.55
C LYS A 87 31.36 17.52 12.01
N ALA A 88 30.50 16.68 11.42
CA ALA A 88 29.14 16.46 11.90
C ALA A 88 29.15 15.75 13.26
N ALA A 89 28.49 16.37 14.25
CA ALA A 89 28.25 15.77 15.56
C ALA A 89 27.13 14.71 15.45
N ALA A 90 27.41 13.49 15.87
CA ALA A 90 26.40 12.45 16.01
C ALA A 90 25.52 12.77 17.22
N SER A 91 24.24 13.09 16.97
CA SER A 91 23.25 13.24 18.04
C SER A 91 22.78 11.86 18.48
N ARG A 92 23.15 11.47 19.71
CA ARG A 92 22.61 10.31 20.41
C ARG A 92 21.38 10.76 21.21
N VAL A 93 20.20 10.31 20.78
CA VAL A 93 18.99 10.27 21.60
C VAL A 93 18.45 8.85 21.35
N GLY A 94 18.58 7.91 22.27
CA GLY A 94 18.02 7.92 23.62
C GLY A 94 16.97 6.81 23.65
N ALA A 95 17.43 5.56 23.71
CA ALA A 95 16.58 4.38 23.79
C ALA A 95 15.91 4.33 25.17
N GLY A 96 14.64 4.70 25.25
CA GLY A 96 13.93 4.78 26.52
C GLY A 96 12.43 4.56 26.37
N PHE A 97 12.00 3.33 26.05
CA PHE A 97 10.63 2.85 26.32
C PHE A 97 10.59 1.34 26.59
N ALA A 98 11.52 0.86 27.41
CA ALA A 98 11.50 -0.50 27.94
C ALA A 98 11.09 -0.49 29.42
N LEU A 99 9.82 -0.14 29.72
CA LEU A 99 9.25 -0.40 31.06
C LEU A 99 7.71 -0.55 31.13
N LEU A 100 6.98 -0.61 30.01
CA LEU A 100 5.51 -0.69 30.02
C LEU A 100 4.95 -2.08 29.67
N LEU A 101 5.72 -3.16 29.87
CA LEU A 101 5.32 -4.54 29.60
C LEU A 101 5.02 -5.41 30.83
N LEU A 102 4.92 -4.82 32.04
CA LEU A 102 4.70 -5.60 33.27
C LEU A 102 3.33 -5.38 33.98
N LEU A 103 2.45 -4.53 33.45
CA LEU A 103 1.11 -4.31 34.06
C LEU A 103 -0.08 -4.72 33.15
N GLY A 104 0.15 -5.01 31.87
CA GLY A 104 -0.92 -5.41 30.93
C GLY A 104 -1.31 -6.89 31.00
N PHE A 105 -0.43 -7.76 31.50
CA PHE A 105 -0.69 -9.20 31.57
C PHE A 105 -1.69 -9.61 32.68
N SER A 106 -1.89 -8.78 33.71
CA SER A 106 -2.87 -9.10 34.77
C SER A 106 -4.33 -8.79 34.40
N VAL A 107 -4.57 -7.91 33.43
CA VAL A 107 -5.96 -7.58 33.03
C VAL A 107 -6.53 -8.64 32.07
N ILE A 108 -5.67 -9.31 31.29
CA ILE A 108 -6.09 -10.33 30.32
C ILE A 108 -6.51 -11.65 31.00
N ALA A 109 -6.02 -11.94 32.22
CA ALA A 109 -6.35 -13.19 32.91
C ALA A 109 -7.71 -13.21 33.63
N ILE A 110 -8.30 -12.06 33.95
CA ILE A 110 -9.59 -12.00 34.68
C ILE A 110 -10.79 -11.98 33.73
N GLY A 111 -10.63 -11.48 32.49
CA GLY A 111 -11.73 -11.37 31.51
C GLY A 111 -12.06 -12.65 30.73
N VAL A 112 -11.33 -13.75 30.93
CA VAL A 112 -11.58 -15.03 30.23
C VAL A 112 -12.33 -16.03 31.13
N VAL A 113 -12.57 -15.68 32.39
CA VAL A 113 -13.40 -16.48 33.32
C VAL A 113 -14.52 -15.60 33.88
N ALA A 114 -15.41 -15.15 33.00
CA ALA A 114 -16.75 -14.68 33.34
C ALA A 114 -17.66 -14.86 32.12
#